data_AF-A0A7U9S8S1-F1
#
_entry.id   AF-A0A7U9S8S1-F1
#
_cell.length_a   1.000
_cell.length_b   1.000
_cell.length_c   1.000
_cell.angle_alpha   90.00
_cell.angle_beta   90.00
_cell.angle_gamma   90.00
#
_symmetry.space_group_name_H-M   'P 1'
#
loop_
_entity.id
_entity.type
_entity.pdbx_description
1 polymer ?
#
loop_
_entity_poly.entity_id
_entity_poly.type
_entity_poly.pdbx_seq_one_letter_code
_entity_poly.pdbx_strand_id
1 'polypeptide(L)'
;MKKAVITVNFDEEKTAALKLYLEQKGSSVEKELAKSLETLFAKSVPAGVRQFIALRSGNTSESSAGKGKKKQRESEKSVDSNPVTDEIRS
;
A
#
# COMPACT_ATOMS: atom_id res chain seq x y z
N MET A 1 -1.61 20.67 5.80
CA MET A 1 -0.84 19.70 6.62
C MET A 1 0.42 20.38 7.16
N LYS A 2 0.69 20.32 8.48
CA LYS A 2 1.96 20.80 9.04
C LYS A 2 3.09 19.82 8.69
N LYS A 3 4.27 20.32 8.30
CA LYS A 3 5.47 19.49 8.07
C LYS A 3 6.28 19.41 9.36
N ALA A 4 6.79 18.22 9.67
CA ALA A 4 7.75 18.03 10.75
C ALA A 4 9.17 18.04 10.16
N VAL A 5 10.14 18.58 10.90
CA VAL A 5 11.56 18.54 10.53
C VAL A 5 12.18 17.30 11.16
N ILE A 6 12.88 16.50 10.35
CA ILE A 6 13.62 15.32 10.80
C ILE A 6 15.10 15.56 10.50
N THR A 7 15.94 15.51 11.53
CA THR A 7 17.40 15.59 11.39
C THR A 7 17.97 14.18 11.34
N VAL A 8 18.83 13.92 10.35
CA VAL A 8 19.49 12.63 10.17
C VAL A 8 20.98 12.87 10.01
N ASN A 9 21.79 12.13 10.76
CA ASN A 9 23.24 12.14 10.60
C ASN A 9 23.62 11.14 9.51
N PHE A 10 24.40 11.60 8.53
CA PHE A 10 24.92 10.77 7.45
C PHE A 10 26.38 11.13 7.19
N ASP A 11 27.08 10.24 6.51
CA ASP A 11 28.48 10.45 6.14
C ASP A 11 28.61 11.69 5.24
N GLU A 12 29.58 12.55 5.55
CA GLU A 12 29.76 13.85 4.90
C GLU A 12 30.12 13.70 3.41
N GLU A 13 31.08 12.82 3.09
CA GLU A 13 31.53 12.59 1.73
C GLU A 13 30.41 11.98 0.86
N LYS A 14 29.67 11.01 1.42
CA LYS A 14 28.50 10.43 0.73
C LYS A 14 27.38 11.45 0.55
N THR A 15 27.17 12.36 1.52
CA THR A 15 26.17 13.44 1.40
C THR A 15 26.55 14.39 0.27
N ALA A 16 27.81 14.80 0.20
CA ALA A 16 28.32 15.69 -0.84
C ALA A 16 28.16 15.06 -2.24
N ALA A 17 28.57 13.79 -2.39
CA ALA A 17 28.40 13.05 -3.64
C ALA A 17 26.92 12.94 -4.02
N LEU A 18 26.06 12.55 -3.07
CA LEU A 18 24.62 12.41 -3.31
C LEU A 18 23.99 13.74 -3.77
N LYS A 19 24.33 14.85 -3.12
CA LYS A 19 23.82 16.17 -3.48
C LYS A 19 24.23 16.55 -4.90
N LEU A 20 25.52 16.38 -5.24
CA LEU A 20 26.06 16.69 -6.57
C LEU A 20 25.36 15.88 -7.67
N TYR A 21 25.21 14.57 -7.50
CA TYR A 21 24.60 13.70 -8.52
C TYR A 21 23.08 13.87 -8.63
N LEU A 22 22.38 14.21 -7.55
CA LEU A 22 20.94 14.51 -7.61
C LEU A 22 20.68 15.83 -8.32
N GLU A 23 21.50 16.86 -8.05
CA GLU A 23 21.38 18.16 -8.69
C GLU A 23 21.57 18.07 -10.22
N GLN A 24 22.56 17.28 -10.66
CA GLN A 24 22.77 16.97 -12.09
C GLN A 24 21.53 16.33 -12.76
N LYS A 25 20.74 15.57 -11.99
CA LYS A 25 19.52 14.90 -12.45
C LYS A 25 18.27 15.76 -12.25
N GLY A 26 18.40 16.98 -11.73
CA GLY A 26 17.27 17.87 -11.43
C GLY A 26 16.43 17.42 -10.21
N SER A 27 17.03 16.66 -9.29
CA SER A 27 16.41 16.29 -8.02
C SER A 27 17.19 16.87 -6.82
N SER A 28 16.65 16.70 -5.62
CA SER A 28 17.30 17.13 -4.38
C SER A 28 17.22 16.03 -3.33
N VAL A 29 18.18 16.03 -2.40
CA VAL A 29 18.23 15.07 -1.29
C VAL A 29 16.92 15.11 -0.49
N GLU A 30 16.41 16.30 -0.21
CA GLU A 30 15.15 16.49 0.52
C GLU A 30 13.95 15.86 -0.19
N LYS A 31 13.88 16.01 -1.53
CA LYS A 31 12.77 15.47 -2.33
C LYS A 31 12.77 13.95 -2.36
N GLU A 32 13.94 13.34 -2.58
CA GLU A 32 14.09 11.88 -2.56
C GLU A 32 13.83 11.31 -1.15
N LEU A 33 14.29 12.00 -0.10
CA LEU A 33 14.07 11.61 1.28
C LEU A 33 12.58 11.73 1.65
N ALA A 34 11.89 12.79 1.24
CA ALA A 34 10.45 12.96 1.45
C ALA A 34 9.65 11.83 0.80
N LYS A 35 9.98 11.45 -0.44
CA LYS A 35 9.35 10.32 -1.14
C LYS A 35 9.62 8.98 -0.44
N SER A 36 10.84 8.79 0.03
CA SER A 36 11.23 7.61 0.79
C SER A 36 10.49 7.52 2.12
N LEU A 37 10.32 8.64 2.82
CA LEU A 37 9.56 8.73 4.06
C LEU A 37 8.07 8.46 3.84
N GLU A 38 7.46 8.97 2.77
CA GLU A 38 6.07 8.66 2.42
C GLU A 38 5.87 7.16 2.14
N THR A 39 6.81 6.56 1.40
CA THR A 39 6.79 5.11 1.14
C THR A 39 6.95 4.32 2.44
N LEU A 40 7.86 4.75 3.32
CA LEU A 40 8.07 4.14 4.62
C LEU A 40 6.83 4.25 5.50
N PHE A 41 6.15 5.40 5.50
CA PHE A 41 4.88 5.60 6.18
C PHE A 41 3.80 4.65 5.66
N ALA A 42 3.63 4.54 4.34
CA ALA A 42 2.64 3.66 3.73
C ALA A 42 2.88 2.17 4.03
N LYS A 43 4.14 1.75 4.17
CA LYS A 43 4.51 0.36 4.47
C LYS A 43 4.47 0.04 5.97
N SER A 44 4.85 1.00 6.81
CA SER A 44 5.02 0.78 8.25
C SER A 44 3.77 1.08 9.06
N VAL A 45 2.92 1.99 8.59
CA VAL A 45 1.69 2.39 9.29
C VAL A 45 0.50 1.64 8.71
N PRO A 46 -0.25 0.83 9.49
CA PRO A 46 -1.42 0.10 9.00
C PRO A 46 -2.50 1.01 8.40
N ALA A 47 -3.28 0.48 7.44
CA ALA A 47 -4.30 1.25 6.71
C ALA A 47 -5.31 1.97 7.62
N GLY A 48 -5.77 1.32 8.70
CA GLY A 48 -6.67 1.93 9.67
C GLY A 48 -6.07 3.15 10.39
N VAL A 49 -4.78 3.10 10.71
CA VAL A 49 -4.08 4.23 11.35
C VAL A 49 -3.87 5.37 10.35
N ARG A 50 -3.56 5.08 9.08
CA ARG A 50 -3.46 6.10 8.03
C ARG A 50 -4.80 6.81 7.80
N GLN A 51 -5.90 6.04 7.75
CA GLN A 51 -7.26 6.60 7.64
C GLN A 51 -7.60 7.46 8.85
N PHE A 52 -7.21 7.05 10.06
CA PHE A 52 -7.40 7.86 11.26
C PHE A 52 -6.66 9.20 11.21
N ILE A 53 -5.42 9.21 10.71
CA ILE A 53 -4.65 10.45 10.50
C ILE A 53 -5.32 11.34 9.45
N ALA A 54 -5.85 10.76 8.36
CA ALA A 54 -6.57 11.49 7.33
C ALA A 54 -7.86 12.13 7.84
N LEU A 55 -8.66 11.38 8.62
CA LEU A 55 -9.88 11.85 9.29
C LEU A 55 -9.57 13.00 10.27
N ARG A 56 -8.51 12.86 11.08
CA ARG A 56 -8.06 13.90 12.02
C ARG A 56 -7.55 15.16 11.31
N SER A 57 -7.03 15.01 10.09
CA SER A 57 -6.51 16.11 9.29
C SER A 57 -7.58 16.80 8.43
N GLY A 58 -8.85 16.36 8.51
CA GLY A 58 -9.96 16.90 7.71
C GLY A 58 -9.82 16.69 6.20
N ASN A 59 -8.83 15.89 5.76
CA ASN A 59 -8.47 15.73 4.36
C ASN A 59 -9.03 14.41 3.85
N THR A 60 -10.34 14.37 3.61
CA THR A 60 -11.09 13.21 3.08
C THR A 60 -10.93 13.03 1.57
N SER A 61 -9.80 13.44 0.98
CA SER A 61 -9.52 13.21 -0.43
C SER A 61 -8.53 12.06 -0.57
N GLU A 62 -9.02 10.97 -1.16
CA GLU A 62 -8.24 9.92 -1.82
C GLU A 62 -7.62 8.81 -0.95
N SER A 63 -8.45 7.84 -0.53
CA SER A 63 -7.99 6.45 -0.44
C SER A 63 -9.07 5.45 -0.87
N SER A 64 -9.69 5.66 -2.02
CA SER A 64 -10.51 4.67 -2.72
C SER A 64 -9.65 3.85 -3.68
N ALA A 65 -8.65 3.15 -3.17
CA ALA A 65 -7.87 2.18 -3.96
C ALA A 65 -7.60 0.92 -3.14
N GLY A 66 -8.67 0.20 -2.83
CA GLY A 66 -8.65 -1.14 -2.26
C GLY A 66 -9.74 -1.97 -2.92
N LYS A 67 -9.56 -2.27 -4.20
CA LYS A 67 -10.40 -3.16 -5.01
C LYS A 67 -10.26 -4.60 -4.48
N GLY A 68 -10.95 -4.89 -3.38
CA GLY A 68 -11.18 -6.24 -2.87
C GLY A 68 -12.25 -6.92 -3.71
N LYS A 69 -11.80 -7.71 -4.68
CA LYS A 69 -12.57 -8.54 -5.62
C LYS A 69 -13.43 -9.57 -4.84
N LYS A 70 -14.67 -9.25 -4.45
CA LYS A 70 -15.67 -10.27 -4.12
C LYS A 70 -16.39 -10.70 -5.39
N LYS A 71 -15.81 -11.71 -6.06
CA LYS A 71 -16.49 -12.50 -7.08
C LYS A 71 -17.51 -13.39 -6.34
N GLN A 72 -18.77 -12.98 -6.30
CA GLN A 72 -19.90 -13.87 -6.07
C GLN A 72 -20.92 -13.63 -7.18
N ARG A 73 -20.64 -14.28 -8.31
CA ARG A 73 -21.65 -14.76 -9.25
C ARG A 73 -21.28 -16.21 -9.49
N GLU A 74 -22.08 -17.13 -8.96
CA GLU A 74 -22.59 -18.22 -9.77
C GLU A 74 -23.88 -18.73 -9.12
N SER A 75 -24.97 -18.34 -9.76
CA SER A 75 -26.28 -18.94 -9.69
C SER A 75 -26.21 -20.39 -10.17
N GLU A 76 -26.90 -21.27 -9.44
CA GLU A 76 -27.71 -22.36 -9.97
C GLU A 76 -26.98 -23.38 -10.86
N LYS A 77 -26.50 -24.46 -10.22
CA LYS A 77 -26.42 -25.76 -10.90
C LYS A 77 -27.49 -26.67 -10.31
N SER A 78 -28.41 -27.01 -11.19
CA SER A 78 -29.56 -27.88 -11.04
C SER A 78 -29.27 -29.15 -10.24
N VAL A 79 -30.23 -29.44 -9.37
CA VAL A 79 -30.40 -30.68 -8.65
C VAL A 79 -30.52 -31.87 -9.61
N ASP A 80 -29.56 -32.76 -9.47
CA ASP A 80 -29.73 -34.20 -9.25
C ASP A 80 -30.66 -34.97 -10.21
N SER A 81 -30.05 -35.58 -11.23
CA SER A 81 -30.59 -36.77 -11.90
C SER A 81 -29.74 -37.97 -11.49
N ASN A 82 -30.36 -38.88 -10.72
CA ASN A 82 -29.90 -40.23 -10.35
C ASN A 82 -29.38 -41.04 -11.56
N PRO A 83 -28.49 -42.03 -11.36
CA PRO A 83 -28.98 -43.38 -11.07
C PRO A 83 -28.27 -44.13 -9.94
N VAL A 84 -29.09 -44.82 -9.14
CA VAL A 84 -28.74 -45.88 -8.19
C VAL A 84 -28.03 -47.02 -8.92
N THR A 85 -26.85 -47.40 -8.44
CA THR A 85 -26.31 -48.76 -8.57
C THR A 85 -25.82 -49.20 -7.20
N ASP A 86 -26.67 -49.95 -6.51
CA ASP A 86 -26.30 -50.71 -5.31
C ASP A 86 -25.88 -52.10 -5.78
N GLU A 87 -24.57 -52.35 -5.84
CA GLU A 87 -24.02 -53.69 -6.01
C GLU A 87 -22.91 -53.88 -4.96
N ILE A 88 -23.32 -54.26 -3.75
CA ILE A 88 -22.40 -54.77 -2.72
C ILE A 88 -22.89 -56.15 -2.29
N ARG A 89 -22.21 -57.15 -2.87
CA ARG A 89 -21.73 -58.40 -2.27
C ARG A 89 -22.44 -58.89 -0.99
N SER A 90 -23.04 -60.08 -1.09
CA SER A 90 -22.87 -61.16 -0.12
C SER A 90 -23.00 -62.50 -0.82
#